data_AF-A0A538Q0Y3-F1
#
_entry.id   AF-A0A538Q0Y3-F1
#
_cell.length_a   1.000
_cell.length_b   1.000
_cell.length_c   1.000
_cell.angle_alpha   90.00
_cell.angle_beta   90.00
_cell.angle_gamma   90.00
#
_symmetry.space_group_name_H-M   'P 1'
#
loop_
_entity.id
_entity.type
_entity.pdbx_description
1 polymer ?
#
loop_
_entity_poly.entity_id
_entity_poly.type
_entity_poly.pdbx_seq_one_letter_code
_entity_poly.pdbx_strand_id
1 'polypeptide(L)'
;MSLPRRIAGSALVVIALGVGALVVAGAALEDRSRRSVAGRIAESLQAEAAIERGDLALVRGALDLEGLTVRRDDAIGHLAITVPGLHCELPPLGLALVDRDCRELAIAGARLEVSAAALFKLRPPRRRPFHARRIVIDDARLAFSPSAFVPGLGQIAIDIAYAETGETTFKTPLSWLFALHELRATISLPAGIAVQLSYDHGELRAAGDILGAAPIVVPVALPVADPSDDAHAEIARLVVFARQVAERLVARKAADWLESKLPR
;
A
#
# COMPACT_ATOMS: atom_id res chain seq x y z
N MET A 1 -9.27 58.53 -29.43
CA MET A 1 -9.88 57.19 -29.52
C MET A 1 -8.81 56.14 -29.18
N SER A 2 -9.11 55.27 -28.23
CA SER A 2 -8.18 54.55 -27.35
C SER A 2 -7.63 53.23 -27.94
N LEU A 3 -6.37 53.24 -28.40
CA LEU A 3 -5.59 52.02 -28.71
C LEU A 3 -5.35 51.05 -27.52
N PRO A 4 -5.20 51.46 -26.24
CA PRO A 4 -4.85 50.52 -25.16
C PRO A 4 -5.99 49.55 -24.79
N ARG A 5 -7.26 49.89 -25.10
CA ARG A 5 -8.42 49.03 -24.80
C ARG A 5 -8.52 47.78 -25.68
N ARG A 6 -7.99 47.83 -26.91
CA ARG A 6 -8.05 46.68 -27.83
C ARG A 6 -7.01 45.62 -27.50
N ILE A 7 -5.78 46.03 -27.16
CA ILE A 7 -4.68 45.12 -26.80
C ILE A 7 -4.97 44.42 -25.47
N ALA A 8 -5.53 45.14 -24.48
CA ALA A 8 -5.97 44.54 -23.22
C ALA A 8 -7.06 43.49 -23.40
N GLY A 9 -8.02 43.72 -24.31
CA GLY A 9 -9.06 42.74 -24.66
C GLY A 9 -8.49 41.48 -25.32
N SER A 10 -7.52 41.64 -26.23
CA SER A 10 -6.86 40.51 -26.91
C SER A 10 -6.06 39.63 -25.95
N ALA A 11 -5.29 40.25 -25.04
CA ALA A 11 -4.50 39.50 -24.05
C ALA A 11 -5.40 38.70 -23.10
N LEU A 12 -6.52 39.27 -22.67
CA LEU A 12 -7.48 38.62 -21.77
C LEU A 12 -8.18 37.43 -22.44
N VAL A 13 -8.49 37.54 -23.74
CA VAL A 13 -9.03 36.42 -24.54
C VAL A 13 -8.01 35.30 -24.70
N VAL A 14 -6.73 35.61 -24.97
CA VAL A 14 -5.67 34.60 -25.07
C VAL A 14 -5.44 33.89 -23.75
N ILE A 15 -5.43 34.62 -22.63
CA ILE A 15 -5.32 34.03 -21.29
C ILE A 15 -6.53 33.15 -21.00
N ALA A 16 -7.76 33.61 -21.26
CA ALA A 16 -8.98 32.83 -21.05
C ALA A 16 -9.01 31.56 -21.91
N LEU A 17 -8.57 31.63 -23.17
CA LEU A 17 -8.43 30.47 -24.05
C LEU A 17 -7.34 29.50 -23.57
N GLY A 18 -6.20 30.01 -23.11
CA GLY A 18 -5.13 29.21 -22.53
C GLY A 18 -5.56 28.49 -21.26
N VAL A 19 -6.25 29.19 -20.35
CA VAL A 19 -6.83 28.61 -19.13
C VAL A 19 -7.91 27.60 -19.49
N GLY A 20 -8.80 27.90 -20.43
CA GLY A 20 -9.83 26.97 -20.90
C GLY A 20 -9.25 25.69 -21.50
N ALA A 21 -8.21 25.80 -22.34
CA ALA A 21 -7.50 24.66 -22.90
C ALA A 21 -6.80 23.82 -21.81
N LEU A 22 -6.20 24.47 -20.81
CA LEU A 22 -5.59 23.79 -19.66
C LEU A 22 -6.63 23.05 -18.80
N VAL A 23 -7.81 23.64 -18.58
CA VAL A 23 -8.91 22.99 -17.84
C VAL A 23 -9.42 21.76 -18.59
N VAL A 24 -9.66 21.87 -19.90
CA VAL A 24 -10.12 20.73 -20.72
C VAL A 24 -9.06 19.64 -20.81
N ALA A 25 -7.78 20.02 -21.01
CA ALA A 25 -6.67 19.08 -21.00
C ALA A 25 -6.52 18.40 -19.63
N GLY A 26 -6.67 19.16 -18.53
CA GLY A 26 -6.69 18.64 -17.16
C GLY A 26 -7.75 17.57 -16.98
N ALA A 27 -9.02 17.88 -17.29
CA ALA A 27 -10.13 16.93 -17.17
C ALA A 27 -9.96 15.69 -18.06
N ALA A 28 -9.53 15.86 -19.32
CA ALA A 28 -9.29 14.74 -20.23
C ALA A 28 -8.11 13.85 -19.76
N LEU A 29 -7.07 14.45 -19.21
CA LEU A 29 -5.91 13.75 -18.64
C LEU A 29 -6.25 13.07 -17.32
N GLU A 30 -7.08 13.67 -16.48
CA GLU A 30 -7.57 13.10 -15.24
C GLU A 30 -8.37 11.82 -15.51
N ASP A 31 -9.37 11.87 -16.40
CA ASP A 31 -10.16 10.71 -16.78
C ASP A 31 -9.33 9.58 -17.39
N ARG A 32 -8.32 9.95 -18.19
CA ARG A 32 -7.40 8.98 -18.79
C ARG A 32 -6.45 8.40 -17.75
N SER A 33 -5.94 9.22 -16.84
CA SER A 33 -5.05 8.80 -15.75
C SER A 33 -5.78 7.88 -14.79
N ARG A 34 -6.98 8.26 -14.33
CA ARG A 34 -7.87 7.45 -13.48
C ARG A 34 -8.13 6.09 -14.09
N ARG A 35 -8.65 6.03 -15.32
CA ARG A 35 -8.91 4.75 -16.02
C ARG A 35 -7.66 3.92 -16.22
N SER A 36 -6.52 4.56 -16.46
CA SER A 36 -5.27 3.87 -16.70
C SER A 36 -4.63 3.34 -15.40
N VAL A 37 -4.74 4.07 -14.28
CA VAL A 37 -4.35 3.62 -12.94
C VAL A 37 -5.25 2.47 -12.51
N ALA A 38 -6.57 2.62 -12.57
CA ALA A 38 -7.52 1.56 -12.29
C ALA A 38 -7.22 0.31 -13.15
N GLY A 39 -6.99 0.48 -14.46
CA GLY A 39 -6.65 -0.62 -15.35
C GLY A 39 -5.32 -1.30 -15.02
N ARG A 40 -4.30 -0.57 -14.53
CA ARG A 40 -3.03 -1.18 -14.07
C ARG A 40 -3.24 -1.97 -12.78
N ILE A 41 -3.97 -1.40 -11.82
CA ILE A 41 -4.30 -2.06 -10.55
C ILE A 41 -5.13 -3.33 -10.81
N ALA A 42 -6.16 -3.23 -11.64
CA ALA A 42 -6.99 -4.34 -12.10
C ALA A 42 -6.14 -5.45 -12.73
N GLU A 43 -5.20 -5.09 -13.61
CA GLU A 43 -4.34 -6.07 -14.28
C GLU A 43 -3.33 -6.71 -13.33
N SER A 44 -2.68 -5.91 -12.46
CA SER A 44 -1.73 -6.40 -11.46
C SER A 44 -2.39 -7.34 -10.45
N LEU A 45 -3.64 -7.07 -10.05
CA LEU A 45 -4.37 -7.86 -9.06
C LEU A 45 -5.30 -8.92 -9.67
N GLN A 46 -5.39 -8.95 -11.00
CA GLN A 46 -6.32 -9.79 -11.76
C GLN A 46 -7.76 -9.65 -11.26
N ALA A 47 -8.14 -8.40 -11.03
CA ALA A 47 -9.34 -8.00 -10.34
C ALA A 47 -10.10 -6.94 -11.16
N GLU A 48 -11.35 -6.71 -10.81
CA GLU A 48 -12.08 -5.51 -11.23
C GLU A 48 -11.60 -4.36 -10.34
N ALA A 49 -11.26 -3.21 -10.93
CA ALA A 49 -10.89 -2.01 -10.17
C ALA A 49 -11.64 -0.79 -10.68
N ALA A 50 -12.16 0.00 -9.76
CA ALA A 50 -12.85 1.25 -10.04
C ALA A 50 -12.34 2.36 -9.12
N ILE A 51 -12.33 3.58 -9.63
CA ILE A 51 -11.99 4.78 -8.86
C ILE A 51 -13.14 5.76 -9.05
N GLU A 52 -13.75 6.17 -7.95
CA GLU A 52 -14.91 7.05 -7.97
C GLU A 52 -14.55 8.44 -8.49
N ARG A 53 -13.53 9.07 -7.88
CA ARG A 53 -13.12 10.44 -8.18
C ARG A 53 -11.60 10.55 -8.29
N GLY A 54 -11.14 11.47 -9.11
CA GLY A 54 -9.74 11.86 -9.18
C GLY A 54 -9.62 13.38 -9.18
N ASP A 55 -8.48 13.90 -8.77
CA ASP A 55 -8.09 15.28 -9.01
C ASP A 55 -6.62 15.28 -9.46
N LEU A 56 -6.35 15.97 -10.56
CA LEU A 56 -5.02 16.07 -11.14
C LEU A 56 -4.54 17.52 -11.09
N ALA A 57 -3.75 17.83 -10.07
CA ALA A 57 -3.10 19.12 -9.92
C ALA A 57 -1.80 19.18 -10.73
N LEU A 58 -1.92 19.34 -12.06
CA LEU A 58 -0.79 19.38 -13.00
C LEU A 58 0.34 20.34 -12.58
N VAL A 59 0.00 21.55 -12.14
CA VAL A 59 0.99 22.57 -11.75
C VAL A 59 1.75 22.19 -10.48
N ARG A 60 1.07 21.54 -9.53
CA ARG A 60 1.66 21.10 -8.26
C ARG A 60 2.35 19.75 -8.39
N GLY A 61 2.09 19.01 -9.46
CA GLY A 61 2.58 17.64 -9.64
C GLY A 61 1.95 16.71 -8.62
N ALA A 62 0.62 16.72 -8.48
CA ALA A 62 -0.08 15.80 -7.59
C ALA A 62 -1.26 15.13 -8.29
N LEU A 63 -1.51 13.87 -7.93
CA LEU A 63 -2.67 13.08 -8.32
C LEU A 63 -3.35 12.57 -7.06
N ASP A 64 -4.55 13.05 -6.81
CA ASP A 64 -5.43 12.58 -5.75
C ASP A 64 -6.46 11.63 -6.34
N LEU A 65 -6.68 10.48 -5.71
CA LEU A 65 -7.68 9.50 -6.10
C LEU A 65 -8.52 9.16 -4.88
N GLU A 66 -9.84 9.24 -5.03
CA GLU A 66 -10.78 8.93 -3.96
C GLU A 66 -11.64 7.72 -4.34
N GLY A 67 -11.92 6.89 -3.34
CA GLY A 67 -12.81 5.73 -3.49
C GLY A 67 -12.27 4.68 -4.45
N LEU A 68 -10.99 4.29 -4.31
CA LEU A 68 -10.49 3.11 -5.02
C LEU A 68 -11.19 1.88 -4.45
N THR A 69 -11.82 1.10 -5.32
CA THR A 69 -12.35 -0.21 -5.01
C THR A 69 -11.72 -1.23 -5.94
N VAL A 70 -11.29 -2.35 -5.38
CA VAL A 70 -10.78 -3.51 -6.13
C VAL A 70 -11.50 -4.73 -5.62
N ARG A 71 -12.02 -5.55 -6.55
CA ARG A 71 -12.73 -6.77 -6.20
C ARG A 71 -12.33 -7.90 -7.14
N ARG A 72 -12.05 -9.06 -6.56
CA ARG A 72 -11.85 -10.30 -7.29
C ARG A 72 -12.58 -11.42 -6.56
N ASP A 73 -13.52 -12.01 -7.27
CA ASP A 73 -14.29 -13.16 -6.84
C ASP A 73 -13.99 -14.29 -7.82
N ASP A 74 -13.30 -15.34 -7.35
CA ASP A 74 -13.01 -16.52 -8.17
C ASP A 74 -13.14 -17.83 -7.38
N ALA A 75 -12.87 -18.96 -8.04
CA ALA A 75 -12.95 -20.28 -7.42
C ALA A 75 -11.90 -20.49 -6.30
N ILE A 76 -10.88 -19.63 -6.22
CA ILE A 76 -9.80 -19.69 -5.24
C ILE A 76 -10.16 -18.85 -4.00
N GLY A 77 -10.98 -17.81 -4.17
CA GLY A 77 -11.55 -17.04 -3.05
C GLY A 77 -12.04 -15.63 -3.40
N HIS A 78 -12.15 -14.81 -2.36
CA HIS A 78 -12.54 -13.41 -2.39
C HIS A 78 -11.37 -12.50 -1.98
N LEU A 79 -11.13 -11.47 -2.79
CA LEU A 79 -10.26 -10.33 -2.51
C LEU A 79 -11.08 -9.05 -2.67
N ALA A 80 -11.14 -8.25 -1.61
CA ALA A 80 -11.67 -6.89 -1.64
C ALA A 80 -10.64 -5.90 -1.12
N ILE A 81 -10.43 -4.81 -1.85
CA ILE A 81 -9.61 -3.68 -1.43
C ILE A 81 -10.45 -2.42 -1.56
N THR A 82 -10.54 -1.65 -0.48
CA THR A 82 -11.15 -0.32 -0.50
C THR A 82 -10.15 0.66 0.03
N VAL A 83 -9.87 1.72 -0.71
CA VAL A 83 -9.00 2.81 -0.27
C VAL A 83 -9.75 4.13 -0.43
N PRO A 84 -10.17 4.77 0.68
CA PRO A 84 -10.85 6.05 0.65
C PRO A 84 -10.02 7.16 0.00
N GLY A 85 -8.73 7.25 0.34
CA GLY A 85 -7.84 8.30 -0.15
C GLY A 85 -6.47 7.76 -0.57
N LEU A 86 -6.06 8.11 -1.79
CA LEU A 86 -4.74 7.85 -2.34
C LEU A 86 -4.18 9.17 -2.87
N HIS A 87 -3.05 9.59 -2.32
CA HIS A 87 -2.33 10.77 -2.78
C HIS A 87 -1.00 10.33 -3.40
N CYS A 88 -0.75 10.74 -4.63
CA CYS A 88 0.52 10.51 -5.31
C CYS A 88 1.16 11.85 -5.70
N GLU A 89 2.37 12.08 -5.19
CA GLU A 89 3.22 13.16 -5.66
C GLU A 89 3.94 12.75 -6.95
N LEU A 90 3.74 13.52 -8.00
CA LEU A 90 4.33 13.35 -9.33
C LEU A 90 5.54 14.28 -9.51
N PRO A 91 6.52 13.91 -10.36
CA PRO A 91 7.56 14.84 -10.75
C PRO A 91 7.01 16.07 -11.51
N PRO A 92 7.62 17.27 -11.35
CA PRO A 92 7.19 18.48 -12.03
C PRO A 92 7.33 18.31 -13.55
N LEU A 93 6.37 18.89 -14.26
CA LEU A 93 6.08 18.67 -15.67
C LEU A 93 7.27 19.01 -16.60
N GLY A 94 7.99 17.99 -17.06
CA GLY A 94 8.61 17.99 -18.38
C GLY A 94 7.69 17.31 -19.41
N LEU A 95 8.05 17.33 -20.71
CA LEU A 95 7.31 16.67 -21.81
C LEU A 95 7.07 15.15 -21.63
N ALA A 96 7.62 14.55 -20.58
CA ALA A 96 7.51 13.14 -20.25
C ALA A 96 6.39 12.85 -19.23
N LEU A 97 5.15 13.29 -19.50
CA LEU A 97 3.92 12.85 -18.81
C LEU A 97 3.64 11.33 -18.92
N VAL A 98 4.62 10.56 -19.40
CA VAL A 98 4.47 9.20 -19.92
C VAL A 98 5.03 8.15 -18.96
N ASP A 99 5.87 8.51 -17.98
CA ASP A 99 6.39 7.54 -17.01
C ASP A 99 6.04 7.93 -15.57
N ARG A 100 5.16 7.10 -15.00
CA ARG A 100 4.24 7.41 -13.89
C ARG A 100 4.74 6.80 -12.58
N ASP A 101 5.91 7.24 -12.16
CA ASP A 101 6.49 6.87 -10.87
C ASP A 101 6.06 7.91 -9.83
N CYS A 102 5.51 7.46 -8.71
CA CYS A 102 5.15 8.35 -7.61
C CYS A 102 6.39 8.62 -6.76
N ARG A 103 6.67 9.89 -6.47
CA ARG A 103 7.70 10.26 -5.50
C ARG A 103 7.29 9.82 -4.11
N GLU A 104 6.07 10.18 -3.76
CA GLU A 104 5.42 9.76 -2.53
C GLU A 104 4.05 9.20 -2.87
N LEU A 105 3.73 8.05 -2.29
CA LEU A 105 2.40 7.47 -2.30
C LEU A 105 1.88 7.44 -0.86
N ALA A 106 0.94 8.31 -0.53
CA ALA A 106 0.24 8.29 0.73
C ALA A 106 -1.10 7.54 0.57
N ILE A 107 -1.32 6.56 1.44
CA ILE A 107 -2.50 5.69 1.46
C ILE A 107 -3.20 5.89 2.80
N ALA A 108 -4.46 6.34 2.79
CA ALA A 108 -5.22 6.58 4.00
C ALA A 108 -6.49 5.71 4.06
N GLY A 109 -6.72 5.05 5.20
CA GLY A 109 -7.97 4.34 5.47
C GLY A 109 -8.12 3.00 4.75
N ALA A 110 -7.04 2.39 4.27
CA ALA A 110 -7.11 1.22 3.41
C ALA A 110 -7.71 0.00 4.12
N ARG A 111 -8.62 -0.71 3.47
CA ARG A 111 -9.22 -1.96 3.94
C ARG A 111 -8.95 -3.04 2.91
N LEU A 112 -8.25 -4.10 3.33
CA LEU A 112 -7.92 -5.26 2.51
C LEU A 112 -8.53 -6.49 3.17
N GLU A 113 -9.38 -7.21 2.45
CA GLU A 113 -9.97 -8.47 2.89
C GLU A 113 -9.60 -9.58 1.92
N VAL A 114 -9.07 -10.68 2.46
CA VAL A 114 -8.59 -11.81 1.65
C VAL A 114 -9.03 -13.12 2.30
N SER A 115 -9.71 -13.97 1.53
CA SER A 115 -10.15 -15.28 2.02
C SER A 115 -9.08 -16.37 1.89
N ALA A 116 -8.11 -16.23 0.99
CA ALA A 116 -7.08 -17.23 0.75
C ALA A 116 -5.77 -16.63 0.25
N ALA A 117 -4.64 -17.09 0.78
CA ALA A 117 -3.32 -16.69 0.31
C ALA A 117 -3.06 -17.08 -1.17
N ALA A 118 -3.76 -18.10 -1.69
CA ALA A 118 -3.67 -18.51 -3.08
C ALA A 118 -4.15 -17.43 -4.07
N LEU A 119 -4.90 -16.41 -3.62
CA LEU A 119 -5.30 -15.26 -4.44
C LEU A 119 -4.11 -14.40 -4.87
N PHE A 120 -3.00 -14.45 -4.13
CA PHE A 120 -1.75 -13.76 -4.48
C PHE A 120 -0.92 -14.49 -5.55
N LYS A 121 -1.39 -15.64 -6.07
CA LYS A 121 -0.82 -16.26 -7.26
C LYS A 121 -1.24 -15.46 -8.50
N LEU A 122 -0.52 -14.37 -8.73
CA LEU A 122 -0.76 -13.44 -9.82
C LEU A 122 0.14 -13.80 -11.00
N ARG A 123 -0.44 -13.84 -12.20
CA ARG A 123 0.33 -13.87 -13.45
C ARG A 123 1.01 -12.51 -13.63
N PRO A 124 2.20 -12.46 -14.26
CA PRO A 124 2.88 -11.20 -14.54
C PRO A 124 1.95 -10.24 -15.31
N PRO A 125 1.82 -8.98 -14.86
CA PRO A 125 1.03 -7.99 -15.60
C PRO A 125 1.72 -7.70 -16.94
N ARG A 126 0.95 -7.42 -18.00
CA ARG A 126 1.51 -6.99 -19.30
C ARG A 126 2.00 -5.55 -19.23
N ARG A 127 1.39 -4.74 -18.35
CA ARG A 127 1.82 -3.36 -18.06
C ARG A 127 2.93 -3.36 -17.01
N ARG A 128 3.85 -2.38 -17.14
CA ARG A 128 4.90 -2.15 -16.15
C ARG A 128 4.28 -1.97 -14.75
N PRO A 129 4.83 -2.63 -13.71
CA PRO A 129 4.42 -2.44 -12.32
C PRO A 129 4.49 -0.97 -11.90
N PHE A 130 3.70 -0.61 -10.89
CA PHE A 130 3.72 0.72 -10.31
C PHE A 130 4.95 0.89 -9.41
N HIS A 131 5.54 2.08 -9.41
CA HIS A 131 6.73 2.40 -8.63
C HIS A 131 6.45 3.61 -7.74
N ALA A 132 6.89 3.52 -6.49
CA ALA A 132 6.89 4.63 -5.54
C ALA A 132 8.25 4.74 -4.86
N ARG A 133 8.80 5.95 -4.71
CA ARG A 133 10.06 6.15 -3.98
C ARG A 133 9.88 6.14 -2.47
N ARG A 134 8.71 6.54 -2.00
CA ARG A 134 8.30 6.55 -0.61
C ARG A 134 6.83 6.18 -0.52
N ILE A 135 6.47 5.37 0.47
CA ILE A 135 5.08 5.02 0.74
C ILE A 135 4.81 5.32 2.20
N VAL A 136 3.68 5.98 2.46
CA VAL A 136 3.14 6.22 3.79
C VAL A 136 1.75 5.60 3.84
N ILE A 137 1.50 4.78 4.85
CA ILE A 137 0.22 4.11 5.06
C ILE A 137 -0.31 4.53 6.42
N ASP A 138 -1.44 5.22 6.42
CA ASP A 138 -2.15 5.66 7.61
C ASP A 138 -3.50 4.94 7.74
N ASP A 139 -3.78 4.39 8.92
CA ASP A 139 -5.01 3.64 9.21
C ASP A 139 -5.36 2.60 8.14
N ALA A 140 -4.62 1.50 8.08
CA ALA A 140 -4.94 0.38 7.22
C ALA A 140 -5.37 -0.85 8.01
N ARG A 141 -6.25 -1.67 7.45
CA ARG A 141 -6.63 -2.96 8.03
C ARG A 141 -6.54 -4.06 6.98
N LEU A 142 -5.78 -5.10 7.30
CA LEU A 142 -5.67 -6.32 6.51
C LEU A 142 -6.40 -7.43 7.27
N ALA A 143 -7.45 -7.98 6.70
CA ALA A 143 -8.19 -9.08 7.29
C ALA A 143 -8.04 -10.34 6.44
N PHE A 144 -7.64 -11.43 7.09
CA PHE A 144 -7.46 -12.74 6.49
C PHE A 144 -8.41 -13.73 7.13
N SER A 145 -9.21 -14.38 6.30
CA SER A 145 -10.18 -15.41 6.72
C SER A 145 -9.83 -16.76 6.08
N PRO A 146 -8.76 -17.43 6.55
CA PRO A 146 -8.16 -18.58 5.86
C PRO A 146 -9.07 -19.81 5.70
N SER A 147 -10.22 -19.85 6.39
CA SER A 147 -11.20 -20.92 6.22
C SER A 147 -12.63 -20.41 6.40
N ALA A 148 -13.31 -20.10 5.29
CA ALA A 148 -14.76 -19.95 5.29
C ALA A 148 -15.51 -21.27 5.63
N PHE A 149 -14.80 -22.41 5.61
CA PHE A 149 -15.38 -23.76 5.71
C PHE A 149 -15.19 -24.45 7.07
N VAL A 150 -14.43 -23.88 8.01
CA VAL A 150 -14.23 -24.47 9.34
C VAL A 150 -14.66 -23.45 10.42
N PRO A 151 -15.83 -23.64 11.05
CA PRO A 151 -16.26 -22.80 12.16
C PRO A 151 -15.22 -22.88 13.29
N GLY A 152 -14.63 -21.73 13.67
CA GLY A 152 -13.71 -21.63 14.81
C GLY A 152 -12.25 -21.27 14.48
N LEU A 153 -11.82 -21.35 13.23
CA LEU A 153 -10.55 -20.74 12.78
C LEU A 153 -10.81 -19.28 12.44
N GLY A 154 -10.84 -18.44 13.48
CA GLY A 154 -11.25 -17.04 13.42
C GLY A 154 -10.46 -16.19 12.40
N GLN A 155 -11.03 -15.03 12.09
CA GLN A 155 -10.39 -13.99 11.29
C GLN A 155 -9.10 -13.51 11.97
N ILE A 156 -8.01 -13.42 11.20
CA ILE A 156 -6.81 -12.69 11.59
C ILE A 156 -6.96 -11.28 11.03
N ALA A 157 -6.85 -10.26 11.88
CA ALA A 157 -6.85 -8.87 11.43
C ALA A 157 -5.55 -8.19 11.83
N ILE A 158 -4.98 -7.41 10.92
CA ILE A 158 -3.80 -6.58 11.15
C ILE A 158 -4.25 -5.14 10.95
N ASP A 159 -4.40 -4.41 12.04
CA ASP A 159 -4.71 -2.98 12.04
C ASP A 159 -3.36 -2.22 12.07
N ILE A 160 -2.96 -1.65 10.95
CA ILE A 160 -1.79 -0.81 10.77
C ILE A 160 -2.18 0.62 11.09
N ALA A 161 -1.68 1.16 12.19
CA ALA A 161 -1.85 2.56 12.53
C ALA A 161 -0.99 3.46 11.64
N TYR A 162 0.25 3.03 11.37
CA TYR A 162 1.22 3.72 10.53
C TYR A 162 2.20 2.73 9.90
N ALA A 163 2.58 2.94 8.65
CA ALA A 163 3.75 2.33 8.04
C ALA A 163 4.45 3.31 7.11
N GLU A 164 5.77 3.27 7.09
CA GLU A 164 6.59 4.03 6.16
C GLU A 164 7.59 3.11 5.47
N THR A 165 7.74 3.27 4.17
CA THR A 165 8.67 2.49 3.36
C THR A 165 9.46 3.36 2.41
N GLY A 166 10.63 2.86 2.04
CA GLY A 166 11.44 3.39 0.94
C GLY A 166 10.96 2.94 -0.43
N GLU A 167 11.89 2.97 -1.37
CA GLU A 167 11.63 2.72 -2.78
C GLU A 167 11.08 1.32 -3.04
N THR A 168 9.91 1.25 -3.68
CA THR A 168 9.14 0.03 -3.86
C THR A 168 8.59 -0.06 -5.27
N THR A 169 8.79 -1.23 -5.89
CA THR A 169 8.08 -1.63 -7.11
C THR A 169 7.00 -2.62 -6.74
N PHE A 170 5.74 -2.29 -7.01
CA PHE A 170 4.59 -3.12 -6.62
C PHE A 170 4.35 -4.24 -7.62
N LYS A 171 4.98 -5.40 -7.37
CA LYS A 171 4.62 -6.65 -8.05
C LYS A 171 3.40 -7.31 -7.40
N THR A 172 3.23 -7.08 -6.10
CA THR A 172 2.09 -7.52 -5.28
C THR A 172 1.64 -6.39 -4.34
N PRO A 173 0.44 -6.47 -3.72
CA PRO A 173 0.03 -5.55 -2.66
C PRO A 173 0.96 -5.51 -1.43
N LEU A 174 1.86 -6.50 -1.29
CA LEU A 174 2.73 -6.66 -0.13
C LEU A 174 4.20 -6.31 -0.43
N SER A 175 4.53 -5.87 -1.66
CA SER A 175 5.91 -5.55 -2.04
C SER A 175 6.54 -4.43 -1.18
N TRP A 176 5.74 -3.58 -0.56
CA TRP A 176 6.20 -2.51 0.34
C TRP A 176 6.90 -3.05 1.60
N LEU A 177 6.58 -4.27 2.04
CA LEU A 177 7.21 -4.89 3.22
C LEU A 177 8.72 -5.11 3.06
N PHE A 178 9.22 -5.22 1.82
CA PHE A 178 10.65 -5.42 1.54
C PHE A 178 11.48 -4.13 1.71
N ALA A 179 10.83 -2.96 1.72
CA ALA A 179 11.46 -1.66 1.88
C ALA A 179 10.98 -0.93 3.15
N LEU A 180 10.46 -1.68 4.12
CA LEU A 180 9.87 -1.14 5.33
C LEU A 180 10.91 -0.43 6.20
N HIS A 181 10.61 0.80 6.62
CA HIS A 181 11.44 1.58 7.55
C HIS A 181 10.80 1.63 8.94
N GLU A 182 9.50 1.94 8.99
CA GLU A 182 8.71 2.01 10.22
C GLU A 182 7.38 1.24 10.04
N LEU A 183 6.95 0.56 11.09
CA LEU A 183 5.62 -0.02 11.20
C LEU A 183 5.09 0.16 12.62
N ARG A 184 3.81 0.50 12.75
CA ARG A 184 3.04 0.42 13.98
C ARG A 184 1.72 -0.27 13.66
N ALA A 185 1.55 -1.48 14.18
CA ALA A 185 0.40 -2.32 13.89
C ALA A 185 -0.07 -3.10 15.12
N THR A 186 -1.33 -3.53 15.08
CA THR A 186 -1.91 -4.47 16.04
C THR A 186 -2.44 -5.67 15.28
N ILE A 187 -1.98 -6.86 15.64
CA ILE A 187 -2.50 -8.12 15.13
C ILE A 187 -3.54 -8.64 16.12
N SER A 188 -4.78 -8.76 15.64
CA SER A 188 -5.85 -9.47 16.30
C SER A 188 -5.91 -10.90 15.78
N LEU A 189 -5.71 -11.86 16.68
CA LEU A 189 -5.77 -13.30 16.41
C LEU A 189 -7.11 -13.88 16.91
N PRO A 190 -7.46 -15.10 16.46
CA PRO A 190 -8.59 -15.83 17.03
C PRO A 190 -8.49 -15.94 18.57
N ALA A 191 -9.64 -16.10 19.22
CA ALA A 191 -9.78 -16.09 20.68
C ALA A 191 -9.54 -14.74 21.38
N GLY A 192 -9.57 -13.64 20.62
CA GLY A 192 -9.48 -12.27 21.18
C GLY A 192 -8.08 -11.87 21.62
N ILE A 193 -7.06 -12.58 21.13
CA ILE A 193 -5.65 -12.29 21.44
C ILE A 193 -5.20 -11.10 20.58
N ALA A 194 -4.67 -10.07 21.23
CA ALA A 194 -4.07 -8.92 20.56
C ALA A 194 -2.55 -8.86 20.78
N VAL A 195 -1.82 -8.64 19.69
CA VAL A 195 -0.37 -8.44 19.69
C VAL A 195 -0.06 -7.10 19.03
N GLN A 196 0.50 -6.18 19.80
CA GLN A 196 1.05 -4.93 19.31
C GLN A 196 2.42 -5.19 18.69
N LEU A 197 2.63 -4.71 17.47
CA LEU A 197 3.88 -4.78 16.75
C LEU A 197 4.37 -3.38 16.39
N SER A 198 5.63 -3.11 16.64
CA SER A 198 6.32 -1.97 16.05
C SER A 198 7.62 -2.42 15.40
N TYR A 199 7.91 -1.92 14.21
CA TYR A 199 9.20 -2.10 13.56
C TYR A 199 9.84 -0.73 13.36
N ASP A 200 11.11 -0.63 13.69
CA ASP A 200 11.88 0.60 13.54
C ASP A 200 13.34 0.22 13.22
N HIS A 201 13.81 0.57 12.01
CA HIS A 201 15.21 0.44 11.57
C HIS A 201 15.89 -0.92 11.91
N GLY A 202 15.22 -2.04 11.66
CA GLY A 202 15.77 -3.39 11.86
C GLY A 202 15.49 -4.00 13.23
N GLU A 203 14.81 -3.28 14.12
CA GLU A 203 14.29 -3.83 15.37
C GLU A 203 12.79 -4.07 15.26
N LEU A 204 12.36 -5.30 15.54
CA LEU A 204 10.95 -5.61 15.74
C LEU A 204 10.67 -5.71 17.23
N ARG A 205 9.64 -5.00 17.68
CA ARG A 205 9.11 -5.06 19.05
C ARG A 205 7.73 -5.65 19.01
N ALA A 206 7.47 -6.59 19.91
CA ALA A 206 6.18 -7.25 20.04
C ALA A 206 5.75 -7.27 21.51
N ALA A 207 4.52 -6.84 21.78
CA ALA A 207 3.90 -6.83 23.12
C ALA A 207 2.44 -7.26 23.01
N GLY A 208 1.81 -7.62 24.13
CA GLY A 208 0.38 -7.97 24.16
C GLY A 208 0.10 -9.27 24.92
N ASP A 209 -1.11 -9.81 24.77
CA ASP A 209 -1.69 -10.77 25.71
C ASP A 209 -0.78 -11.98 26.00
N ILE A 210 -0.32 -12.65 24.94
CA ILE A 210 0.54 -13.85 25.05
C ILE A 210 2.03 -13.51 25.30
N LEU A 211 2.45 -12.29 24.99
CA LEU A 211 3.84 -11.85 25.11
C LEU A 211 4.12 -11.10 26.43
N GLY A 212 3.07 -10.70 27.13
CA GLY A 212 3.13 -9.82 28.30
C GLY A 212 3.19 -8.34 27.93
N ALA A 213 3.11 -7.50 28.96
CA ALA A 213 3.15 -6.04 28.81
C ALA A 213 4.55 -5.50 28.49
N ALA A 214 5.61 -6.20 28.90
CA ALA A 214 6.98 -5.84 28.55
C ALA A 214 7.26 -6.24 27.09
N PRO A 215 7.65 -5.30 26.21
CA PRO A 215 7.88 -5.60 24.82
C PRO A 215 9.10 -6.49 24.63
N ILE A 216 8.95 -7.54 23.82
CA ILE A 216 10.03 -8.38 23.35
C ILE A 216 10.66 -7.69 22.15
N VAL A 217 11.96 -7.45 22.21
CA VAL A 217 12.71 -6.82 21.12
C VAL A 217 13.58 -7.87 20.44
N VAL A 218 13.45 -8.01 19.13
CA VAL A 218 14.26 -8.92 18.31
C VAL A 218 14.85 -8.18 17.11
N PRO A 219 16.15 -8.34 16.82
CA PRO A 219 16.72 -7.83 15.59
C PRO A 219 16.20 -8.65 14.40
N VAL A 220 15.77 -7.96 13.36
CA VAL A 220 15.15 -8.54 12.17
C VAL A 220 15.71 -7.85 10.94
N ALA A 221 16.32 -8.65 10.06
CA ALA A 221 16.73 -8.17 8.74
C ALA A 221 15.59 -8.45 7.76
N LEU A 222 15.03 -7.39 7.16
CA LEU A 222 14.01 -7.55 6.13
C LEU A 222 14.60 -8.29 4.92
N PRO A 223 13.81 -9.15 4.26
CA PRO A 223 14.22 -9.72 2.99
C PRO A 223 14.39 -8.60 1.97
N VAL A 224 15.34 -8.77 1.05
CA VAL A 224 15.50 -7.86 -0.10
C VAL A 224 14.65 -8.39 -1.26
N ALA A 225 13.93 -7.49 -1.93
CA ALA A 225 13.22 -7.85 -3.15
C ALA A 225 14.23 -8.05 -4.29
N ASP A 226 14.23 -9.22 -4.93
CA ASP A 226 15.05 -9.43 -6.13
C ASP A 226 14.25 -8.98 -7.39
N PRO A 227 14.86 -8.15 -8.26
CA PRO A 227 14.19 -7.63 -9.45
C PRO A 227 13.64 -8.73 -10.36
N SER A 228 14.27 -9.88 -10.41
CA SER A 228 13.91 -11.02 -11.25
C SER A 228 12.72 -11.83 -10.74
N ASP A 229 12.33 -11.63 -9.48
CA ASP A 229 11.24 -12.41 -8.89
C ASP A 229 9.88 -12.12 -9.48
N ASP A 230 9.07 -13.16 -9.56
CA ASP A 230 7.64 -13.04 -9.77
C ASP A 230 6.89 -12.82 -8.43
N ALA A 231 5.58 -12.59 -8.54
CA ALA A 231 4.70 -12.40 -7.38
C ALA A 231 4.71 -13.59 -6.42
N HIS A 232 4.89 -14.82 -6.93
CA HIS A 232 4.88 -16.02 -6.10
C HIS A 232 6.16 -16.13 -5.25
N ALA A 233 7.32 -15.84 -5.85
CA ALA A 233 8.59 -15.79 -5.14
C ALA A 233 8.61 -14.72 -4.03
N GLU A 234 8.03 -13.53 -4.28
CA GLU A 234 7.88 -12.49 -3.26
C GLU A 234 7.07 -13.00 -2.06
N ILE A 235 5.87 -13.54 -2.30
CA ILE A 235 5.00 -14.04 -1.22
C ILE A 235 5.67 -15.18 -0.46
N ALA A 236 6.33 -16.11 -1.16
CA ALA A 236 7.04 -17.21 -0.52
C ALA A 236 8.14 -16.72 0.43
N ARG A 237 8.91 -15.70 0.05
CA ARG A 237 9.90 -15.08 0.94
C ARG A 237 9.28 -14.38 2.13
N LEU A 238 8.17 -13.66 1.95
CA LEU A 238 7.46 -13.04 3.07
C LEU A 238 6.95 -14.09 4.08
N VAL A 239 6.47 -15.24 3.61
CA VAL A 239 6.06 -16.35 4.47
C VAL A 239 7.24 -16.93 5.25
N VAL A 240 8.38 -17.17 4.58
CA VAL A 240 9.59 -17.66 5.24
C VAL A 240 10.07 -16.66 6.30
N PHE A 241 10.11 -15.38 5.95
CA PHE A 241 10.47 -14.30 6.85
C PHE A 241 9.55 -14.22 8.07
N ALA A 242 8.23 -14.25 7.86
CA ALA A 242 7.25 -14.23 8.94
C ALA A 242 7.44 -15.41 9.91
N ARG A 243 7.73 -16.60 9.39
CA ARG A 243 8.05 -17.78 10.22
C ARG A 243 9.31 -17.57 11.05
N GLN A 244 10.39 -17.07 10.46
CA GLN A 244 11.64 -16.81 11.16
C GLN A 244 11.47 -15.76 12.27
N VAL A 245 10.68 -14.72 12.01
CA VAL A 245 10.33 -13.70 13.01
C VAL A 245 9.56 -14.33 14.18
N ALA A 246 8.54 -15.14 13.89
CA ALA A 246 7.76 -15.82 14.91
C ALA A 246 8.64 -16.75 15.77
N GLU A 247 9.51 -17.54 15.16
CA GLU A 247 10.46 -18.40 15.85
C GLU A 247 11.39 -17.60 16.78
N ARG A 248 11.93 -16.47 16.31
CA ARG A 248 12.78 -15.58 17.13
C ARG A 248 12.03 -14.97 18.32
N LEU A 249 10.79 -14.52 18.11
CA LEU A 249 9.96 -13.96 19.18
C LEU A 249 9.68 -15.00 20.26
N VAL A 250 9.30 -16.22 19.87
CA VAL A 250 9.05 -17.33 20.81
C VAL A 250 10.32 -17.72 21.55
N ALA A 251 11.44 -17.86 20.83
CA ALA A 251 12.74 -18.19 21.45
C ALA A 251 13.17 -17.12 22.45
N ARG A 252 13.01 -15.84 22.12
CA ARG A 252 13.34 -14.73 23.03
C ARG A 252 12.43 -14.73 24.26
N LYS A 253 11.12 -14.93 24.08
CA LYS A 253 10.18 -15.06 25.21
C LYS A 253 10.56 -16.19 26.16
N ALA A 254 10.95 -17.34 25.62
CA ALA A 254 11.37 -18.50 26.40
C ALA A 254 12.65 -18.21 27.19
N ALA A 255 13.63 -17.53 26.58
CA ALA A 255 14.85 -17.11 27.26
C ALA A 255 14.56 -16.12 28.41
N ASP A 256 13.76 -15.07 28.15
CA ASP A 256 13.37 -14.09 29.17
C ASP A 256 12.62 -14.77 30.34
N TRP A 257 11.77 -15.77 30.05
CA TRP A 257 11.09 -16.56 31.07
C TRP A 257 12.06 -17.40 31.91
N LEU A 258 13.02 -18.09 31.28
CA LEU A 258 14.03 -18.87 32.00
C LEU A 258 14.89 -18.00 32.91
N GLU A 259 15.34 -16.85 32.42
CA GLU A 259 16.11 -15.88 33.22
C GLU A 259 15.32 -15.36 34.42
N SER A 260 14.00 -15.21 34.29
CA SER A 260 13.13 -14.79 35.41
C SER A 260 12.94 -15.85 36.50
N LYS A 261 13.19 -17.13 36.19
CA LYS A 261 12.99 -18.27 37.10
C LYS A 261 14.27 -18.77 37.76
N LEU A 262 15.43 -18.43 37.19
CA LEU A 262 16.71 -18.77 37.79
C LEU A 262 17.03 -17.76 38.91
N PRO A 263 17.19 -18.22 40.17
CA PRO A 263 17.66 -17.35 41.24
C PRO A 263 19.08 -16.89 40.94
N ARG A 264 19.35 -15.59 41.14
CA ARG A 264 20.71 -15.03 41.10
C ARG A 264 21.53 -15.50 42.29
#